data_AF-A0A926S7L2-F1
#
_entry.id   AF-A0A926S7L2-F1
#
_cell.length_a   1.000
_cell.length_b   1.000
_cell.length_c   1.000
_cell.angle_alpha   90.00
_cell.angle_beta   90.00
_cell.angle_gamma   90.00
#
_symmetry.space_group_name_H-M   'P 1'
#
loop_
_entity.id
_entity.type
_entity.pdbx_description
1 polymer ?
#
loop_
_entity_poly.entity_id
_entity_poly.type
_entity_poly.pdbx_seq_one_letter_code
_entity_poly.pdbx_strand_id
1 'polypeptide(L)' 'MQTPPFIPQSAYIHEHVQPGDKRLKRLKDEVDRHNLTEMWDMILALDYQVASAHELPHETKEEFYGIIELLLKAFVKE' A
#
# COMPACT_ATOMS: atom_id res chain seq x y z
N MET A 1 6.20 -39.87 28.82
CA MET A 1 5.53 -39.23 27.66
C MET A 1 5.62 -37.73 27.87
N GLN A 2 6.46 -37.03 27.09
CA GLN A 2 6.58 -35.57 27.18
C GLN A 2 5.43 -34.93 26.41
N THR A 3 4.59 -34.17 27.10
CA THR A 3 3.56 -33.31 26.49
C THR A 3 4.24 -32.16 25.73
N PRO A 4 3.87 -31.89 24.46
CA PRO A 4 4.41 -30.75 23.74
C PRO A 4 3.89 -29.45 24.35
N PRO A 5 4.69 -28.36 24.34
CA PRO A 5 4.27 -27.08 24.87
C PRO A 5 3.14 -26.50 24.03
N PHE A 6 2.04 -26.11 24.69
CA PHE A 6 0.94 -25.39 24.08
C PHE A 6 1.41 -23.94 23.82
N ILE A 7 1.69 -23.62 22.55
CA ILE A 7 1.98 -22.25 22.14
C ILE A 7 0.65 -21.51 22.04
N PRO A 8 0.40 -20.45 22.85
CA PRO A 8 -0.81 -19.66 22.73
C PRO A 8 -0.85 -18.98 21.35
N GLN A 9 -1.89 -19.26 20.57
CA GLN A 9 -2.10 -18.73 19.21
C GLN A 9 -2.23 -17.20 19.14
N SER A 10 -2.28 -16.51 20.27
CA SER A 10 -2.42 -15.06 20.38
C SER A 10 -1.13 -14.26 20.08
N ALA A 11 -0.03 -14.93 19.77
CA ALA A 11 1.23 -14.30 19.34
C ALA A 11 1.59 -14.56 17.87
N TYR A 12 0.65 -15.01 17.03
CA TYR A 12 0.89 -15.14 15.60
C TYR A 12 0.86 -13.75 14.94
N ILE A 13 1.99 -13.06 15.00
CA ILE A 13 2.23 -11.89 14.16
C ILE A 13 2.44 -12.45 12.75
N HIS A 14 1.49 -12.21 11.84
CA HIS A 14 1.66 -12.59 10.43
C HIS A 14 2.95 -11.97 9.88
N GLU A 15 3.99 -12.79 9.71
CA GLU A 15 5.29 -12.37 9.14
C GLU A 15 5.17 -11.98 7.65
N HIS A 16 4.00 -12.17 7.06
CA HIS A 16 3.64 -11.79 5.70
C HIS A 16 2.87 -10.48 5.60
N VAL A 17 3.05 -9.53 6.55
CA VAL A 17 2.75 -8.13 6.22
C VAL A 17 3.73 -7.75 5.11
N GLN A 18 3.29 -7.91 3.86
CA GLN A 18 4.13 -7.66 2.70
C GLN A 18 4.64 -6.22 2.81
N PRO A 19 5.94 -5.97 2.58
CA PRO A 19 6.49 -4.62 2.65
C PRO A 19 5.72 -3.61 1.77
N GLY A 20 5.02 -4.09 0.73
CA GLY A 20 4.11 -3.30 -0.11
C GLY A 20 2.96 -2.63 0.66
N ASP A 21 2.40 -3.23 1.71
CA ASP A 21 1.26 -2.67 2.44
C ASP A 21 1.67 -1.45 3.27
N LYS A 22 2.90 -1.43 3.80
CA LYS A 22 3.42 -0.28 4.56
C LYS A 22 3.64 0.93 3.66
N ARG A 23 4.19 0.72 2.46
CA ARG A 23 4.41 1.79 1.47
C ARG A 23 3.08 2.31 0.93
N LEU A 24 2.17 1.41 0.58
CA LEU A 24 0.82 1.75 0.14
C LEU A 24 0.11 2.63 1.17
N LYS A 25 0.10 2.21 2.44
CA LYS A 25 -0.53 2.96 3.51
C LYS A 25 0.08 4.36 3.65
N ARG A 26 1.42 4.46 3.68
CA ARG A 26 2.10 5.75 3.78
C ARG A 26 1.77 6.68 2.61
N LEU A 27 1.81 6.18 1.39
CA LEU A 27 1.50 6.99 0.20
C LEU A 27 0.05 7.44 0.19
N LYS A 28 -0.88 6.55 0.58
CA LYS A 28 -2.29 6.88 0.71
C LYS A 28 -2.53 7.96 1.78
N ASP A 29 -1.88 7.84 2.94
CA ASP A 29 -1.96 8.84 4.01
C ASP A 29 -1.45 10.23 3.56
N GLU A 30 -0.35 10.29 2.79
CA GLU A 30 0.17 11.55 2.24
C GLU A 30 -0.75 12.12 1.14
N VAL A 31 -1.23 11.28 0.23
CA VAL A 31 -2.20 11.67 -0.80
C VAL A 31 -3.45 12.28 -0.18
N ASP A 32 -3.99 11.64 0.85
CA ASP A 32 -5.19 12.13 1.54
C ASP A 32 -4.88 13.43 2.32
N ARG A 33 -3.70 13.56 2.92
CA ARG A 33 -3.27 14.81 3.58
C ARG A 33 -3.18 15.99 2.60
N HIS A 34 -2.83 15.72 1.35
CA HIS A 34 -2.68 16.73 0.30
C HIS A 34 -3.90 16.86 -0.62
N ASN A 35 -5.03 16.24 -0.26
CA ASN A 35 -6.27 16.23 -1.06
C ASN A 35 -6.06 15.73 -2.51
N LEU A 36 -5.13 14.80 -2.72
CA LEU A 36 -4.84 14.21 -4.03
C LEU A 36 -5.59 12.89 -4.27
N THR A 37 -6.57 12.57 -3.42
CA THR A 37 -7.34 11.32 -3.48
C THR A 37 -8.02 11.13 -4.82
N GLU A 38 -8.60 12.18 -5.40
CA GLU A 38 -9.23 12.11 -6.72
C GLU A 38 -8.22 11.76 -7.82
N MET A 39 -7.00 12.29 -7.76
CA MET A 39 -5.95 11.95 -8.72
C MET A 39 -5.50 10.50 -8.57
N TRP A 40 -5.36 10.02 -7.32
CA TRP A 40 -5.06 8.62 -7.04
C TRP A 40 -6.10 7.68 -7.64
N ASP A 41 -7.39 7.95 -7.41
CA ASP A 41 -8.49 7.13 -7.91
C ASP A 41 -8.59 7.22 -9.45
N MET A 42 -8.34 8.40 -10.01
CA MET A 42 -8.32 8.61 -11.46
C MET A 42 -7.21 7.81 -12.14
N ILE A 43 -6.00 7.78 -11.59
CA ILE A 43 -4.88 6.99 -12.13
C ILE A 43 -5.20 5.50 -12.08
N LEU A 44 -5.73 5.01 -10.95
CA LEU A 44 -6.14 3.62 -10.82
C LEU A 44 -7.22 3.23 -11.86
N ALA A 45 -8.19 4.10 -12.09
CA ALA A 45 -9.26 3.84 -13.05
C ALA A 45 -8.81 3.94 -14.51
N LEU A 46 -8.01 4.96 -14.86
CA LEU A 46 -7.64 5.24 -16.25
C LEU A 46 -6.47 4.39 -16.74
N ASP A 47 -5.41 4.28 -15.95
CA ASP A 47 -4.17 3.61 -16.37
C ASP A 47 -4.20 2.12 -16.06
N TYR A 48 -4.89 1.74 -14.97
CA TYR A 48 -4.86 0.37 -14.46
C TYR A 48 -6.21 -0.35 -14.47
N GLN A 49 -7.31 0.35 -14.75
CA GLN A 49 -8.67 -0.19 -14.80
C GLN A 49 -9.09 -0.93 -13.52
N VAL A 50 -8.59 -0.50 -12.35
CA VAL A 50 -8.93 -1.06 -11.04
C VAL A 50 -9.50 0.00 -10.12
N ALA A 51 -10.26 -0.43 -9.11
CA ALA A 51 -10.79 0.47 -8.08
C ALA A 51 -9.84 0.62 -6.87
N SER A 52 -8.94 -0.35 -6.66
CA SER A 52 -8.01 -0.35 -5.54
C SER A 52 -6.59 -0.71 -5.95
N ALA A 53 -5.62 -0.03 -5.34
CA ALA A 53 -4.21 -0.37 -5.48
C ALA A 53 -3.87 -1.79 -5.01
N HIS A 54 -4.72 -2.43 -4.18
CA HIS A 54 -4.52 -3.82 -3.76
C HIS A 54 -4.76 -4.83 -4.89
N GLU A 55 -5.58 -4.47 -5.88
CA GLU A 55 -5.91 -5.29 -7.05
C GLU A 55 -4.78 -5.31 -8.08
N LEU A 56 -3.83 -4.37 -7.97
CA LEU A 56 -2.68 -4.30 -8.86
C LEU A 56 -1.73 -5.51 -8.68
N PRO A 57 -1.20 -6.09 -9.78
CA PRO A 57 -0.08 -7.01 -9.74
C PRO A 57 1.14 -6.38 -9.06
N HIS A 58 2.02 -7.20 -8.49
CA HIS A 58 3.21 -6.71 -7.76
C HIS A 58 4.09 -5.78 -8.60
N GLU A 59 4.34 -6.13 -9.86
CA GLU A 59 5.16 -5.32 -10.79
C GLU A 59 4.54 -3.94 -11.04
N THR A 60 3.23 -3.92 -11.27
CA THR A 60 2.43 -2.72 -11.52
C THR A 60 2.24 -1.85 -10.28
N LYS A 61 2.19 -2.46 -9.08
CA LYS A 61 2.15 -1.73 -7.80
C LYS A 61 3.38 -0.85 -7.62
N GLU A 62 4.56 -1.38 -7.92
CA GLU A 62 5.81 -0.64 -7.76
C GLU A 62 5.89 0.57 -8.70
N GLU A 63 5.41 0.40 -9.95
CA GLU A 63 5.27 1.50 -10.90
C GLU A 63 4.28 2.55 -10.40
N PHE A 64 3.08 2.14 -9.98
CA PHE A 64 2.06 3.03 -9.44
C PHE A 64 2.56 3.82 -8.23
N TYR A 65 3.27 3.16 -7.30
CA TYR A 65 3.87 3.83 -6.15
C TYR A 65 4.91 4.88 -6.59
N GLY A 66 5.72 4.58 -7.61
CA GLY A 66 6.67 5.54 -8.19
C GLY A 66 5.98 6.78 -8.77
N ILE A 67 4.85 6.61 -9.47
CA ILE A 67 4.04 7.71 -10.01
C ILE A 67 3.49 8.58 -8.89
N ILE A 68 2.91 7.97 -7.86
CA ILE A 68 2.36 8.72 -6.73
C ILE A 68 3.46 9.46 -5.94
N GLU A 69 4.62 8.84 -5.75
CA GLU A 69 5.76 9.51 -5.12
C GLU A 69 6.23 10.73 -5.91
N LEU A 70 6.25 10.63 -7.25
CA LEU A 70 6.59 11.75 -8.12
C LEU A 70 5.54 12.87 -8.04
N LEU A 71 4.26 12.50 -8.04
CA LEU A 71 3.15 13.43 -7.86
C LEU A 71 3.24 14.16 -6.53
N LEU A 72 3.40 13.42 -5.42
CA LEU A 72 3.57 14.02 -4.10
C LEU A 72 4.76 14.99 -4.08
N LYS A 73 5.92 14.61 -4.64
CA LYS A 73 7.07 15.54 -4.72
C LYS A 73 6.80 16.80 -5.55
N ALA A 74 5.98 16.69 -6.60
CA ALA A 74 5.67 17.81 -7.48
C ALA A 74 4.68 18.79 -6.85
N PHE A 75 3.66 18.27 -6.15
CA PHE A 75 2.58 19.06 -5.56
C PHE A 75 2.85 19.49 -4.11
N VAL A 76 3.68 18.75 -3.38
CA VAL A 76 4.06 19.02 -1.97
C VAL A 76 5.40 19.75 -1.90
N LYS A 77 5.66 20.66 -2.85
CA LYS A 77 6.82 21.56 -2.73
C LYS A 77 6.72 22.34 -1.41
N GLU A 78 7.70 22.15 -0.53
CA GLU A 78 8.00 23.08 0.58
C GLU A 78 8.23 24.51 0.05
#